data_AF-A0A7W0LJE5-F1
#
_entry.id   AF-A0A7W0LJE5-F1
#
_cell.length_a   1.000
_cell.length_b   1.000
_cell.length_c   1.000
_cell.angle_alpha   90.00
_cell.angle_beta   90.00
_cell.angle_gamma   90.00
#
_symmetry.space_group_name_H-M   'P 1'
#
loop_
_entity.id
_entity.type
_entity.pdbx_description
1 polymer ?
#
loop_
_entity_poly.entity_id
_entity_poly.type
_entity_poly.pdbx_seq_one_letter_code
_entity_poly.pdbx_strand_id
1 'polypeptide(L)'
;LRCEVVASPSQEGLAKLGRIDERTVLVGFSAGRPHPLVMRALKLARNRRAATIAVADATLSEVAKLADHKLFYSSNSPAYVRSHSALLGLVQALAYGVYSLDESAYSDRIKAFKLK
;
A
#
# COMPACT_ATOMS: atom_id res chain seq x y z
N LEU A 1 -13.97 6.56 -4.09
CA LEU A 1 -12.71 6.09 -3.45
C LEU A 1 -11.67 7.23 -3.35
N ARG A 2 -11.23 7.61 -2.14
CA ARG A 2 -10.13 8.56 -1.92
C ARG A 2 -8.85 7.78 -1.64
N CYS A 3 -7.73 8.14 -2.29
CA CYS A 3 -6.42 7.54 -2.04
C CYS A 3 -5.45 8.66 -1.65
N GLU A 4 -4.68 8.45 -0.59
CA GLU A 4 -3.70 9.41 -0.09
C GLU A 4 -2.34 8.76 0.09
N VAL A 5 -1.28 9.44 -0.33
CA VAL A 5 0.10 8.98 -0.15
C VAL A 5 0.72 9.69 1.05
N VAL A 6 1.35 8.90 1.94
CA VAL A 6 2.15 9.39 3.06
C VAL A 6 3.54 8.76 2.97
N ALA A 7 4.49 9.54 2.45
CA ALA A 7 5.88 9.10 2.26
C ALA A 7 6.85 9.69 3.30
N SER A 8 6.40 10.66 4.11
CA SER A 8 7.23 11.34 5.09
C SER A 8 6.42 11.72 6.35
N PRO A 9 7.08 11.95 7.49
CA PRO A 9 6.41 12.39 8.72
C PRO A 9 6.13 13.91 8.71
N SER A 10 5.81 14.49 7.55
CA SER A 10 5.43 15.90 7.46
C SER A 10 4.12 16.15 8.23
N GLN A 11 3.87 17.40 8.62
CA GLN A 11 2.61 17.79 9.28
C GLN A 11 1.39 17.34 8.45
N GLU A 12 1.45 17.53 7.13
CA GLU A 12 0.41 17.06 6.21
C GLU A 12 0.28 15.53 6.20
N GLY A 13 1.40 14.81 6.19
CA GLY A 13 1.42 13.34 6.25
C GLY A 13 0.82 12.81 7.54
N LEU A 14 1.17 13.41 8.67
CA LEU A 14 0.60 13.07 9.97
C LEU A 14 -0.89 13.41 10.06
N ALA A 15 -1.33 14.54 9.48
CA ALA A 15 -2.74 14.89 9.40
C ALA A 15 -3.55 13.88 8.56
N LYS A 16 -2.97 13.37 7.46
CA LYS A 16 -3.55 12.28 6.66
C LYS A 16 -3.71 11.00 7.49
N LEU A 17 -2.65 10.55 8.16
CA LEU A 17 -2.70 9.40 9.06
C LEU A 17 -3.68 9.62 10.24
N GLY A 18 -3.82 10.87 10.69
CA GLY A 18 -4.77 11.28 11.72
C GLY A 18 -6.22 10.99 11.38
N ARG A 19 -6.58 10.94 10.09
CA ARG A 19 -7.95 10.65 9.62
C ARG A 19 -8.28 9.16 9.47
N ILE A 20 -7.32 8.25 9.69
CA ILE A 20 -7.57 6.81 9.59
C ILE A 20 -8.67 6.40 10.56
N ASP A 21 -9.64 5.64 10.06
CA ASP A 21 -10.79 5.08 10.77
C ASP A 21 -11.06 3.61 10.33
N GLU A 22 -12.11 2.97 10.87
CA GLU A 22 -12.45 1.59 10.52
C GLU A 22 -12.86 1.36 9.06
N ARG A 23 -13.16 2.41 8.30
CA ARG A 23 -13.49 2.34 6.87
C ARG A 23 -12.27 2.53 5.98
N THR A 24 -11.11 2.74 6.59
CA THR A 24 -9.84 2.97 5.90
C THR A 24 -9.12 1.65 5.65
N VAL A 25 -8.47 1.54 4.49
CA VAL A 25 -7.46 0.51 4.21
C VAL A 25 -6.09 1.17 4.18
N LEU A 26 -5.17 0.74 5.05
CA LEU A 26 -3.77 1.19 5.04
C LEU A 26 -2.88 0.16 4.34
N VAL A 27 -2.18 0.59 3.29
CA VAL A 27 -1.19 -0.23 2.58
C VAL A 27 0.22 0.21 2.98
N GLY A 28 0.95 -0.65 3.68
CA GLY A 28 2.33 -0.42 4.11
C GLY A 28 3.33 -1.10 3.18
N PHE A 29 4.23 -0.32 2.60
CA PHE A 29 5.30 -0.83 1.73
C PHE A 29 6.60 -0.98 2.51
N SER A 30 7.30 -2.10 2.32
CA SER A 30 8.66 -2.29 2.80
C SER A 30 9.52 -3.05 1.78
N ALA A 31 10.80 -2.71 1.78
CA ALA A 31 11.84 -3.29 0.94
C ALA A 31 13.09 -3.41 1.83
N GLY A 32 13.28 -4.55 2.48
CA GLY A 32 14.25 -4.72 3.56
C GLY A 32 13.74 -4.14 4.89
N ARG A 33 14.62 -3.41 5.60
CA ARG A 33 14.30 -2.87 6.92
C ARG A 33 13.26 -1.75 6.81
N PRO A 34 12.08 -1.88 7.46
CA PRO A 34 11.04 -0.87 7.32
C PRO A 34 11.38 0.42 8.05
N HIS A 35 10.98 1.53 7.45
CA HIS A 35 11.07 2.84 8.08
C HIS A 35 10.14 2.92 9.31
N PRO A 36 10.55 3.55 10.43
CA PRO A 36 9.72 3.65 11.65
C PRO A 36 8.33 4.26 11.41
N LEU A 37 8.19 5.16 10.44
CA LEU A 37 6.89 5.72 10.05
C LEU A 37 5.91 4.64 9.61
N VAL A 38 6.34 3.68 8.77
CA VAL A 38 5.47 2.60 8.26
C VAL A 38 5.01 1.72 9.41
N MET A 39 5.95 1.36 10.30
CA MET A 39 5.64 0.56 11.49
C MET A 39 4.64 1.26 12.42
N ARG A 40 4.79 2.58 12.63
CA ARG A 40 3.86 3.37 13.45
C ARG A 40 2.50 3.53 12.79
N ALA A 41 2.47 3.75 11.46
CA ALA A 41 1.22 3.86 10.70
C ALA A 41 0.42 2.55 10.75
N LEU A 42 1.07 1.39 10.55
CA LEU A 42 0.41 0.07 10.67
C LEU A 42 -0.17 -0.16 12.06
N LYS A 43 0.59 0.16 13.12
CA LYS A 43 0.09 0.07 14.50
C LYS A 43 -1.09 1.01 14.74
N LEU A 44 -1.03 2.24 14.24
CA LEU A 44 -2.13 3.21 14.34
C LEU A 44 -3.40 2.69 13.66
N ALA A 45 -3.28 2.22 12.42
CA ALA A 45 -4.40 1.67 11.65
C ALA A 45 -5.06 0.50 12.39
N ARG A 46 -4.27 -0.45 12.87
CA ARG A 46 -4.77 -1.59 13.65
C ARG A 46 -5.49 -1.14 14.93
N ASN A 47 -4.90 -0.19 15.68
CA ASN A 47 -5.52 0.35 16.89
C ASN A 47 -6.87 1.05 16.61
N ARG A 48 -7.07 1.53 15.38
CA ARG A 48 -8.31 2.14 14.91
C ARG A 48 -9.22 1.19 14.13
N ARG A 49 -8.91 -0.12 14.15
CA ARG A 49 -9.66 -1.17 13.44
C ARG A 49 -9.74 -0.96 11.93
N ALA A 50 -8.83 -0.19 11.35
CA ALA A 50 -8.67 -0.08 9.91
C ALA A 50 -8.04 -1.37 9.37
N ALA A 51 -8.46 -1.80 8.18
CA ALA A 51 -7.85 -2.95 7.53
C ALA A 51 -6.42 -2.60 7.06
N THR A 52 -5.51 -3.56 7.15
CA THR A 52 -4.10 -3.35 6.83
C THR A 52 -3.56 -4.36 5.82
N ILE A 53 -2.81 -3.86 4.85
CA ILE A 53 -2.10 -4.67 3.86
C ILE A 53 -0.60 -4.36 3.95
N ALA A 54 0.23 -5.38 4.09
CA ALA A 54 1.68 -5.25 3.95
C ALA A 54 2.12 -5.73 2.56
N VAL A 55 2.86 -4.89 1.85
CA VAL A 55 3.56 -5.22 0.61
C VAL A 55 5.05 -5.28 0.90
N ALA A 56 5.63 -6.48 0.90
CA ALA A 56 7.00 -6.72 1.37
C ALA A 56 7.83 -7.60 0.42
N ASP A 57 9.15 -7.44 0.48
CA ASP A 57 10.11 -8.21 -0.32
C ASP A 57 10.46 -9.59 0.26
N ALA A 58 10.04 -9.87 1.50
CA ALA A 58 10.31 -11.12 2.19
C ALA A 58 9.22 -11.47 3.20
N THR A 59 8.99 -12.77 3.39
CA THR A 59 8.03 -13.32 4.37
C THR A 59 8.39 -12.99 5.82
N LEU A 60 9.67 -12.79 6.11
CA LEU A 60 10.18 -12.41 7.43
C LEU A 60 10.04 -10.91 7.75
N SER A 61 9.52 -10.10 6.83
CA SER A 61 9.43 -8.64 7.01
C SER A 61 8.59 -8.24 8.21
N GLU A 62 9.09 -7.28 8.99
CA GLU A 62 8.40 -6.79 10.20
C GLU A 62 7.04 -6.15 9.89
N VAL A 63 6.87 -5.53 8.71
CA VAL A 63 5.56 -4.98 8.30
C VAL A 63 4.53 -6.09 8.05
N ALA A 64 4.98 -7.24 7.53
CA ALA A 64 4.12 -8.38 7.27
C ALA A 64 3.63 -9.05 8.56
N LYS A 65 4.34 -8.88 9.68
CA LYS A 65 3.90 -9.36 11.00
C LYS A 65 2.78 -8.51 11.60
N LEU A 66 2.62 -7.26 11.16
CA LEU A 66 1.65 -6.31 11.71
C LEU A 66 0.34 -6.22 10.91
N ALA A 67 0.35 -6.63 9.64
CA ALA A 67 -0.78 -6.46 8.74
C ALA A 67 -1.73 -7.68 8.68
N ASP A 68 -3.01 -7.41 8.42
CA ASP A 68 -4.05 -8.43 8.24
C ASP A 68 -3.81 -9.25 6.97
N HIS A 69 -3.50 -8.55 5.86
CA HIS A 69 -3.18 -9.15 4.57
C HIS A 69 -1.72 -8.91 4.21
N LYS A 70 -1.11 -9.90 3.55
CA LYS A 70 0.32 -9.91 3.23
C LYS A 70 0.50 -10.24 1.75
N LEU A 71 1.19 -9.35 1.03
CA LEU A 71 1.53 -9.52 -0.37
C LEU A 71 3.05 -9.45 -0.48
N PHE A 72 3.63 -10.43 -1.17
CA PHE A 72 5.07 -10.51 -1.34
C PHE A 72 5.45 -10.27 -2.79
N TYR A 73 6.49 -9.47 -3.00
CA TYR A 73 7.10 -9.24 -4.31
C TYR A 73 8.59 -9.51 -4.18
N SER A 74 9.12 -10.56 -4.80
CA SER A 74 10.56 -10.83 -4.75
C SER A 74 11.03 -11.54 -6.01
N SER A 75 12.20 -11.12 -6.49
CA SER A 75 12.98 -11.87 -7.46
C SER A 75 13.97 -12.71 -6.66
N ASN A 76 13.79 -14.03 -6.64
CA ASN A 76 14.51 -15.05 -5.85
C ASN A 76 16.05 -15.12 -6.02
N SER A 77 16.76 -14.01 -6.21
CA SER A 77 18.22 -14.00 -6.27
C SER A 77 18.80 -13.38 -4.99
N PRO A 78 19.63 -14.13 -4.25
CA PRO A 78 20.45 -13.59 -3.16
C PRO A 78 21.46 -12.52 -3.64
N ALA A 79 21.64 -12.38 -4.97
CA ALA A 79 22.67 -11.57 -5.60
C ALA A 79 22.15 -10.32 -6.33
N TYR A 80 20.83 -10.10 -6.42
CA TYR A 80 20.26 -8.95 -7.16
C TYR A 80 19.37 -8.04 -6.32
N VAL A 81 19.32 -6.79 -6.77
CA VAL A 81 18.44 -5.71 -6.32
C VAL A 81 16.98 -6.17 -6.37
N ARG A 82 16.18 -5.80 -5.36
CA ARG A 82 14.73 -6.02 -5.32
C ARG A 82 14.06 -5.62 -6.64
N SER A 83 13.21 -6.48 -7.18
CA SER A 83 12.48 -6.21 -8.43
C SER A 83 11.41 -5.13 -8.23
N HIS A 84 11.72 -3.91 -8.67
CA HIS A 84 10.76 -2.80 -8.72
C HIS A 84 9.63 -3.08 -9.73
N SER A 85 9.91 -3.82 -10.81
CA SER A 85 8.89 -4.23 -11.76
C SER A 85 7.85 -5.16 -11.12
N ALA A 86 8.28 -6.09 -10.26
CA ALA A 86 7.35 -6.94 -9.50
C ALA A 86 6.51 -6.13 -8.52
N LEU A 87 7.11 -5.17 -7.81
CA LEU A 87 6.39 -4.26 -6.92
C LEU A 87 5.32 -3.47 -7.68
N LEU A 88 5.70 -2.84 -8.80
CA LEU A 88 4.79 -2.03 -9.61
C LEU A 88 3.68 -2.89 -10.22
N GLY A 89 4.01 -4.11 -10.69
CA GLY A 89 3.02 -5.06 -11.20
C GLY A 89 1.99 -5.43 -10.14
N LEU A 90 2.40 -5.65 -8.89
CA LEU A 90 1.49 -5.90 -7.77
C LEU A 90 0.59 -4.70 -7.48
N VAL A 91 1.15 -3.49 -7.43
CA VAL A 91 0.37 -2.25 -7.23
C VAL A 91 -0.66 -2.08 -8.35
N GLN A 92 -0.27 -2.35 -9.59
CA GLN A 92 -1.15 -2.26 -10.75
C GLN A 92 -2.27 -3.32 -10.70
N ALA A 93 -1.96 -4.55 -10.28
CA ALA A 93 -2.96 -5.60 -10.09
C ALA A 93 -4.00 -5.22 -9.03
N LEU A 94 -3.58 -4.62 -7.91
CA LEU A 94 -4.50 -4.13 -6.87
C LEU A 94 -5.39 -3.00 -7.39
N ALA A 95 -4.80 -2.02 -8.08
CA ALA A 95 -5.56 -0.91 -8.67
C ALA A 95 -6.58 -1.42 -9.69
N TYR A 96 -6.16 -2.30 -10.61
CA TYR A 96 -7.05 -2.92 -11.58
C TYR A 96 -8.18 -3.71 -10.91
N GLY A 97 -7.86 -4.53 -9.91
CA GLY A 97 -8.86 -5.28 -9.15
C GLY A 97 -9.95 -4.36 -8.57
N VAL A 98 -9.55 -3.27 -7.92
CA VAL A 98 -10.50 -2.27 -7.39
C VAL A 98 -11.37 -1.66 -8.48
N TYR A 99 -10.78 -1.30 -9.63
CA TYR A 99 -11.54 -0.73 -10.74
C TYR A 99 -12.49 -1.74 -11.39
N SER A 100 -12.09 -3.01 -11.47
CA SER A 100 -12.90 -4.07 -12.07
C SER A 100 -14.15 -4.44 -11.25
N LEU A 101 -14.22 -4.06 -9.97
CA LEU A 101 -15.38 -4.32 -9.11
C LEU A 101 -16.60 -3.45 -9.47
N ASP A 102 -16.38 -2.25 -10.02
CA ASP A 102 -17.47 -1.36 -10.46
C ASP A 102 -16.98 -0.43 -11.57
N GLU A 103 -16.88 -0.99 -12.77
CA GLU A 103 -16.40 -0.28 -13.95
C GLU A 103 -17.24 0.99 -14.24
N SER A 104 -18.54 0.92 -13.98
CA SER A 104 -19.47 2.02 -14.23
C SER A 104 -19.17 3.23 -13.34
N ALA A 105 -18.98 3.00 -12.04
CA ALA A 105 -18.69 4.05 -11.05
C ALA A 105 -17.29 4.66 -11.20
N TYR A 106 -16.35 3.92 -11.82
CA TYR A 106 -14.97 4.37 -12.02
C TYR A 106 -14.65 4.77 -13.46
N SER A 107 -15.61 4.66 -14.38
CA SER A 107 -15.42 4.91 -15.81
C SER A 107 -14.81 6.27 -16.10
N ASP A 108 -15.21 7.32 -15.38
CA ASP A 108 -14.69 8.68 -15.57
C ASP A 108 -13.26 8.88 -15.07
N ARG A 109 -12.78 8.05 -14.13
CA ARG A 109 -11.36 8.08 -13.70
C ARG A 109 -10.44 7.43 -14.72
N ILE A 110 -10.92 6.41 -15.41
CA ILE A 110 -10.18 5.71 -16.47
C ILE A 110 -10.17 6.55 -17.77
N LYS A 111 -11.21 7.35 -18.02
CA LYS A 111 -11.28 8.26 -19.17
C LYS A 111 -10.21 9.37 -19.16
N ALA A 112 -9.66 9.74 -18.00
CA ALA A 112 -8.75 10.88 -17.85
C ALA A 112 -7.39 10.77 -18.60
N PHE A 113 -7.09 9.64 -19.25
CA PHE A 113 -5.84 9.43 -20.01
C PHE A 113 -6.03 9.10 -21.50
N LYS A 114 -7.24 9.17 -22.06
CA LYS A 114 -7.37 9.24 -23.53
C LYS A 114 -6.93 10.64 -23.97
N LEU A 115 -5.63 10.80 -24.17
CA LEU A 115 -5.02 11.94 -24.85
C LEU A 115 -5.83 12.24 -26.12
N LYS A 116 -6.21 13.51 -26.29
CA LYS A 116 -6.53 14.04 -27.61
C LYS A 116 -5.30 13.98 -28.50
#